data_AF-A0AA35S024-F1
#
_entry.id   AF-A0AA35S024-F1
#
_cell.length_a   1.000
_cell.length_b   1.000
_cell.length_c   1.000
_cell.angle_alpha   90.00
_cell.angle_beta   90.00
_cell.angle_gamma   90.00
#
_symmetry.space_group_name_H-M   'P 1'
#
loop_
_entity.id
_entity.type
_entity.pdbx_description
1 polymer ?
#
loop_
_entity_poly.entity_id
_entity_poly.type
_entity_poly.pdbx_seq_one_letter_code
_entity_poly.pdbx_strand_id
1 'polypeptide(L)'
;MQNMAYVVVSGASRKNERWEEKEGETVSVEGHSEAQKLASDAMYRLEHGVEDKTKADEAAPRIARIMAMNDEKLEDFGLNQLIRKKFRGEKKALKAKADADEEIQKRASISIPLVEEKKEDIVRARATEFAAGTSLAERKRRRREIKSQSVFGDGSKMAKVTVLKTGAKLDGSIFSRGRHERSTGGASSGSVDQHRQLLGIKTSSSSKTSKS
;
A
#
# COMPACT_ATOMS: atom_id res chain seq x y z
N MET A 1 -24.66 -12.80 -64.51
CA MET A 1 -24.97 -11.72 -63.55
C MET A 1 -24.48 -10.41 -64.14
N GLN A 2 -25.40 -9.51 -64.51
CA GLN A 2 -25.02 -8.15 -64.94
C GLN A 2 -24.48 -7.35 -63.75
N ASN A 3 -23.42 -6.59 -63.97
CA ASN A 3 -22.80 -5.74 -62.95
C ASN A 3 -23.66 -4.47 -62.74
N MET A 4 -24.04 -4.16 -61.50
CA MET A 4 -24.97 -3.06 -61.16
C MET A 4 -24.26 -1.70 -60.93
N ALA A 5 -22.95 -1.64 -61.12
CA ALA A 5 -22.17 -0.42 -60.91
C ALA A 5 -22.19 0.50 -62.15
N TYR A 6 -22.47 1.79 -61.95
CA TYR A 6 -22.39 2.80 -63.00
C TYR A 6 -20.93 3.09 -63.39
N VAL A 7 -20.70 3.30 -64.70
CA VAL A 7 -19.40 3.64 -65.29
C VAL A 7 -19.40 5.11 -65.69
N VAL A 8 -18.38 5.86 -65.28
CA VAL A 8 -18.21 7.26 -65.66
C VAL A 8 -17.57 7.32 -67.05
N VAL A 9 -18.25 7.96 -68.02
CA VAL A 9 -17.85 7.93 -69.44
C VAL A 9 -16.94 9.11 -69.83
N SER A 10 -17.15 10.31 -69.26
CA SER A 10 -16.23 11.45 -69.45
C SER A 10 -16.42 12.53 -68.38
N GLY A 11 -15.38 13.34 -68.15
CA GLY A 11 -15.46 14.59 -67.38
C GLY A 11 -15.38 14.47 -65.85
N ALA A 12 -15.43 13.25 -65.29
CA ALA A 12 -15.26 13.02 -63.86
C ALA A 12 -14.47 11.73 -63.60
N SER A 13 -13.80 11.66 -62.46
CA SER A 13 -13.15 10.45 -61.95
C SER A 13 -13.91 9.95 -60.72
N ARG A 14 -14.01 8.63 -60.57
CA ARG A 14 -14.57 8.02 -59.37
C ARG A 14 -13.55 8.16 -58.23
N LYS A 15 -13.93 8.84 -57.15
CA LYS A 15 -13.13 8.86 -55.91
C LYS A 15 -13.15 7.45 -55.30
N ASN A 16 -11.99 6.81 -55.22
CA ASN A 16 -11.85 5.49 -54.62
C ASN A 16 -11.26 5.65 -53.21
N GLU A 17 -12.12 5.76 -52.20
CA GLU A 17 -11.70 5.75 -50.79
C GLU A 17 -11.50 4.29 -50.34
N ARG A 18 -10.50 3.63 -50.92
CA ARG A 18 -9.92 2.43 -50.33
C ARG A 18 -8.82 2.90 -49.40
N TRP A 19 -9.06 2.76 -48.10
CA TRP A 19 -8.04 2.97 -47.09
C TRP A 19 -6.93 1.92 -47.30
N GLU A 20 -5.77 2.36 -47.77
CA GLU A 20 -4.55 1.54 -47.82
C GLU A 20 -4.05 1.37 -46.38
N GLU A 21 -3.96 0.14 -45.91
CA GLU A 21 -3.60 -0.23 -44.53
C GLU A 21 -2.22 0.32 -44.10
N LYS A 22 -1.40 0.75 -45.05
CA LYS A 22 -0.05 1.33 -44.83
C LYS A 22 -0.05 2.81 -44.44
N GLU A 23 -1.09 3.59 -44.73
CA GLU A 23 -1.17 5.03 -44.42
C GLU A 23 -1.90 5.33 -43.11
N GLY A 24 -2.60 4.36 -42.54
CA GLY A 24 -3.20 4.48 -41.21
C GLY A 24 -2.12 4.31 -40.13
N GLU A 25 -2.04 5.26 -39.18
CA GLU A 25 -1.13 5.18 -38.02
C GLU A 25 -1.46 4.01 -37.06
N THR A 26 -2.48 3.22 -37.38
CA THR A 26 -2.83 1.98 -36.67
C THR A 26 -1.94 0.87 -37.21
N VAL A 27 -0.92 0.48 -36.44
CA VAL A 27 -0.09 -0.68 -36.77
C VAL A 27 -0.99 -1.91 -36.85
N SER A 28 -1.04 -2.55 -38.03
CA SER A 28 -1.67 -3.87 -38.17
C SER A 28 -0.96 -4.82 -37.18
N VAL A 29 -1.72 -5.42 -36.27
CA VAL A 29 -1.17 -6.23 -35.16
C VAL A 29 -0.45 -7.47 -35.70
N GLU A 30 -0.79 -7.89 -36.92
CA GLU A 30 -0.15 -8.98 -37.64
C GLU A 30 0.92 -8.43 -38.59
N GLY A 31 2.10 -9.04 -38.61
CA GLY A 31 3.12 -8.68 -39.58
C GLY A 31 2.60 -8.91 -41.01
N HIS A 32 2.98 -8.07 -41.98
CA HIS A 32 2.55 -8.22 -43.38
C HIS A 32 2.85 -9.62 -43.95
N SER A 33 3.92 -10.27 -43.46
CA SER A 33 4.28 -11.64 -43.77
C SER A 33 3.36 -12.70 -43.14
N GLU A 34 2.83 -12.44 -41.95
CA GLU A 34 1.92 -13.36 -41.24
C GLU A 34 0.54 -13.30 -41.87
N ALA A 35 0.04 -12.10 -42.19
CA ALA A 35 -1.19 -11.91 -42.95
C ALA A 35 -1.14 -12.64 -44.31
N GLN A 36 -0.01 -12.56 -45.02
CA GLN A 36 0.18 -13.30 -46.28
C GLN A 36 0.20 -14.83 -46.07
N LYS A 37 0.75 -15.33 -44.97
CA LYS A 37 0.74 -16.76 -44.64
C LYS A 37 -0.66 -17.25 -44.25
N LEU A 38 -1.40 -16.46 -43.47
CA LEU A 38 -2.79 -16.72 -43.13
C LEU A 38 -3.70 -16.75 -44.38
N ALA A 39 -3.38 -15.95 -45.39
CA ALA A 39 -4.13 -15.93 -46.65
C ALA A 39 -3.73 -17.05 -47.62
N SER A 40 -2.45 -17.47 -47.63
CA SER A 40 -1.92 -18.43 -48.60
C SER A 40 -1.96 -19.88 -48.12
N ASP A 41 -1.78 -20.14 -46.82
CA ASP A 41 -1.76 -21.49 -46.25
C ASP A 41 -3.01 -21.78 -45.40
N ALA A 42 -3.81 -22.74 -45.88
CA ALA A 42 -5.03 -23.16 -45.23
C ALA A 42 -4.79 -23.87 -43.88
N MET A 43 -3.68 -24.58 -43.72
CA MET A 43 -3.34 -25.28 -42.47
C MET A 43 -2.87 -24.31 -41.40
N TYR A 44 -2.00 -23.35 -41.78
CA TYR A 44 -1.52 -22.30 -40.88
C TYR A 44 -2.68 -21.46 -40.29
N ARG A 45 -3.64 -21.08 -41.13
CA ARG A 45 -4.85 -20.37 -40.69
C ARG A 45 -5.71 -21.19 -39.74
N LEU A 46 -5.80 -22.50 -39.96
CA LEU A 46 -6.58 -23.39 -39.10
C LEU A 46 -5.96 -23.51 -37.71
N GLU A 47 -4.64 -23.67 -37.63
CA GLU A 47 -3.90 -23.73 -36.37
C GLU A 47 -4.06 -22.45 -35.55
N HIS A 48 -3.78 -21.29 -36.15
CA HIS A 48 -3.91 -19.99 -35.48
C HIS A 48 -5.37 -19.71 -35.09
N GLY A 49 -6.32 -20.07 -35.94
CA GLY A 49 -7.75 -19.94 -35.63
C GLY A 49 -8.22 -20.85 -34.49
N VAL A 50 -7.56 -21.97 -34.24
CA VAL A 50 -7.81 -22.81 -33.06
C VAL A 50 -7.16 -22.18 -31.83
N GLU A 51 -5.91 -21.75 -31.93
CA GLU A 51 -5.22 -21.06 -30.83
C GLU A 51 -5.99 -19.83 -30.34
N ASP A 52 -6.50 -19.00 -31.24
CA ASP A 52 -7.23 -17.80 -30.86
C ASP A 52 -8.55 -18.11 -30.16
N LYS A 53 -9.23 -19.19 -30.55
CA LYS A 53 -10.41 -19.68 -29.84
C LYS A 53 -10.04 -20.17 -28.44
N THR A 54 -8.94 -20.93 -28.31
CA THR A 54 -8.50 -21.38 -26.99
C THR A 54 -8.13 -20.22 -26.07
N LYS A 55 -7.43 -19.20 -26.58
CA LYS A 55 -7.12 -17.97 -25.83
C LYS A 55 -8.39 -17.22 -25.42
N ALA A 56 -9.38 -17.15 -26.30
CA ALA A 56 -10.68 -16.54 -26.00
C ALA A 56 -11.42 -17.30 -24.89
N ASP A 57 -11.45 -18.64 -24.96
CA ASP A 57 -12.11 -19.50 -23.97
C ASP A 57 -11.40 -19.44 -22.60
N GLU A 58 -10.06 -19.36 -22.58
CA GLU A 58 -9.28 -19.15 -21.36
C GLU A 58 -9.52 -17.76 -20.74
N ALA A 59 -9.69 -16.73 -21.56
CA ALA A 59 -9.95 -15.36 -21.11
C ALA A 59 -11.40 -15.14 -20.66
N ALA A 60 -12.37 -15.86 -21.25
CA ALA A 60 -13.79 -15.74 -20.94
C ALA A 60 -14.12 -15.81 -19.42
N PRO A 61 -13.66 -16.81 -18.64
CA PRO A 61 -13.94 -16.86 -17.21
C PRO A 61 -13.28 -15.72 -16.43
N ARG A 62 -12.11 -15.24 -16.86
CA ARG A 62 -11.44 -14.09 -16.25
C ARG A 62 -12.26 -12.82 -16.45
N ILE A 63 -12.73 -12.59 -17.68
CA ILE A 63 -13.57 -11.43 -18.02
C ILE A 63 -14.89 -11.49 -17.25
N ALA A 64 -15.54 -12.66 -17.19
CA ALA A 64 -16.77 -12.86 -16.44
C ALA A 64 -16.62 -12.51 -14.94
N ARG A 65 -15.50 -12.88 -14.31
CA ARG A 65 -15.21 -12.48 -12.92
C ARG A 65 -15.08 -10.97 -12.77
N ILE A 66 -14.40 -10.30 -13.71
CA ILE A 66 -14.23 -8.84 -13.68
C ILE A 66 -15.58 -8.14 -13.86
N MET A 67 -16.41 -8.62 -14.78
CA MET A 67 -17.75 -8.09 -15.00
C MET A 67 -18.61 -8.22 -13.74
N ALA A 68 -18.66 -9.40 -13.12
CA ALA A 68 -19.40 -9.59 -11.87
C ALA A 68 -18.93 -8.64 -10.75
N MET A 69 -17.62 -8.45 -10.60
CA MET A 69 -17.06 -7.49 -9.62
C MET A 69 -17.38 -6.02 -9.95
N ASN A 70 -17.61 -5.69 -11.23
CA ASN A 70 -17.95 -4.34 -11.65
C ASN A 70 -19.45 -4.07 -11.52
N ASP A 71 -20.28 -5.07 -11.80
CA ASP A 71 -21.73 -4.99 -11.63
C ASP A 71 -22.09 -4.73 -10.16
N GLU A 72 -21.36 -5.35 -9.22
CA GLU A 72 -21.50 -5.07 -7.78
C GLU A 72 -21.20 -3.61 -7.40
N LYS A 73 -20.37 -2.90 -8.17
CA LYS A 73 -19.91 -1.53 -7.85
C LYS A 73 -20.79 -0.42 -8.43
N LEU A 74 -21.71 -0.73 -9.34
CA LEU A 74 -22.50 0.27 -10.06
C LEU A 74 -23.44 1.07 -9.14
N GLU A 75 -23.82 0.53 -7.97
CA GLU A 75 -24.77 1.15 -7.03
C GLU A 75 -24.15 1.46 -5.64
N ASP A 76 -22.88 1.87 -5.61
CA ASP A 76 -22.08 2.00 -4.37
C ASP A 76 -22.23 3.34 -3.62
N PHE A 77 -23.38 4.03 -3.67
CA PHE A 77 -23.55 5.28 -2.92
C PHE A 77 -23.36 5.06 -1.41
N GLY A 78 -23.95 3.98 -0.85
CA GLY A 78 -23.83 3.64 0.57
C GLY A 78 -22.40 3.28 0.99
N LEU A 79 -21.68 2.53 0.14
CA LEU A 79 -20.28 2.17 0.39
C LEU A 79 -19.38 3.41 0.36
N ASN A 80 -19.54 4.26 -0.65
CA ASN A 80 -18.80 5.51 -0.78
C ASN A 80 -19.09 6.47 0.39
N GLN A 81 -20.35 6.54 0.83
CA GLN A 81 -20.73 7.33 2.00
C GLN A 81 -20.05 6.82 3.28
N LEU A 82 -20.03 5.50 3.49
CA LEU A 82 -19.36 4.87 4.63
C LEU A 82 -17.85 5.15 4.61
N ILE A 83 -17.20 4.98 3.46
CA ILE A 83 -15.76 5.24 3.28
C ILE A 83 -15.46 6.71 3.59
N ARG A 84 -16.20 7.64 3.01
CA ARG A 84 -16.03 9.09 3.28
C ARG A 84 -16.25 9.41 4.75
N LYS A 85 -17.22 8.77 5.41
CA LYS A 85 -17.47 8.95 6.85
C LYS A 85 -16.29 8.45 7.69
N LYS A 86 -15.72 7.29 7.37
CA LYS A 86 -14.53 6.75 8.04
C LYS A 86 -13.32 7.68 7.90
N PHE A 87 -12.97 8.08 6.67
CA PHE A 87 -11.86 9.00 6.43
C PHE A 87 -12.05 10.36 7.12
N ARG A 88 -13.28 10.90 7.13
CA ARG A 88 -13.58 12.14 7.88
C ARG A 88 -13.40 11.94 9.39
N GLY A 89 -13.80 10.80 9.93
CA GLY A 89 -13.61 10.45 11.34
C GLY A 89 -12.14 10.33 11.70
N GLU A 90 -11.37 9.55 10.94
CA GLU A 90 -9.93 9.37 11.12
C GLU A 90 -9.16 10.68 10.99
N LYS A 91 -9.48 11.51 9.98
CA LYS A 91 -8.89 12.84 9.81
C LYS A 91 -9.15 13.75 11.02
N LYS A 92 -10.37 13.72 11.57
CA LYS A 92 -10.71 14.48 12.78
C LYS A 92 -9.92 13.98 14.00
N ALA A 93 -9.83 12.66 14.18
CA ALA A 93 -9.08 12.06 15.28
C ALA A 93 -7.58 12.37 15.19
N LEU A 94 -7.00 12.27 13.99
CA LEU A 94 -5.59 12.58 13.75
C LEU A 94 -5.30 14.08 13.97
N LYS A 95 -6.20 14.96 13.53
CA LYS A 95 -6.09 16.40 13.82
C LYS A 95 -6.16 16.68 15.33
N ALA A 96 -7.11 16.08 16.04
CA ALA A 96 -7.24 16.27 17.49
C ALA A 96 -6.00 15.78 18.26
N LYS A 97 -5.39 14.68 17.83
CA LYS A 97 -4.09 14.23 18.36
C LYS A 97 -2.98 15.25 18.08
N ALA A 98 -2.86 15.73 16.84
CA ALA A 98 -1.85 16.72 16.47
C ALA A 98 -2.01 18.04 17.25
N ASP A 99 -3.26 18.52 17.42
CA ASP A 99 -3.55 19.72 18.21
C ASP A 99 -3.14 19.54 19.69
N ALA A 100 -3.37 18.35 20.27
CA ALA A 100 -2.94 18.01 21.63
C ALA A 100 -1.40 17.92 21.75
N ASP A 101 -0.73 17.33 20.76
CA ASP A 101 0.72 17.23 20.70
C ASP A 101 1.37 18.62 20.59
N GLU A 102 0.81 19.51 19.78
CA GLU A 102 1.25 20.91 19.70
C GLU A 102 1.11 21.63 21.04
N GLU A 103 0.04 21.37 21.78
CA GLU A 103 -0.15 21.96 23.10
C GLU A 103 0.93 21.47 24.09
N ILE A 104 1.25 20.17 24.08
CA ILE A 104 2.34 19.60 24.90
C ILE A 104 3.68 20.20 24.50
N GLN A 105 3.97 20.32 23.21
CA GLN A 105 5.21 20.94 22.71
C GLN A 105 5.34 22.40 23.16
N LYS A 106 4.26 23.19 23.07
CA LYS A 106 4.22 24.58 23.54
C LYS A 106 4.43 24.66 25.05
N ARG A 107 3.74 23.82 25.84
CA ARG A 107 3.89 23.77 27.31
C ARG A 107 5.30 23.36 27.75
N ALA A 108 5.90 22.40 27.05
CA ALA A 108 7.24 21.91 27.35
C ALA A 108 8.36 22.74 26.70
N SER A 109 8.02 23.67 25.80
CA SER A 109 8.98 24.42 24.96
C SER A 109 9.92 23.52 24.16
N ILE A 110 9.38 22.43 23.60
CA ILE A 110 10.12 21.43 22.82
C ILE A 110 9.68 21.51 21.36
N SER A 111 10.63 21.56 20.41
CA SER A 111 10.37 21.64 18.97
C SER A 111 10.57 20.31 18.23
N ILE A 112 10.31 19.19 18.90
CA ILE A 112 10.57 17.83 18.39
C ILE A 112 9.21 17.18 18.10
N PRO A 113 9.05 16.45 16.97
CA PRO A 113 7.83 15.71 16.69
C PRO A 113 7.58 14.65 17.76
N LEU A 114 6.38 14.69 18.36
CA LEU A 114 5.97 13.72 19.37
C LEU A 114 5.52 12.42 18.68
N VAL A 115 5.89 11.29 19.28
CA VAL A 115 5.53 9.95 18.83
C VAL A 115 4.30 9.48 19.62
N GLU A 116 3.49 8.61 19.02
CA GLU A 116 2.34 8.03 19.72
C GLU A 116 2.75 7.30 21.02
N GLU A 117 1.99 7.55 22.08
CA GLU A 117 2.22 6.94 23.39
C GLU A 117 2.04 5.41 23.34
N LYS A 118 3.05 4.67 23.82
CA LYS A 118 2.94 3.22 24.00
C LYS A 118 2.31 2.91 25.37
N LYS A 119 1.46 1.89 25.40
CA LYS A 119 0.79 1.43 26.64
C LYS A 119 1.78 1.07 27.75
N GLU A 120 2.91 0.46 27.39
CA GLU A 120 3.97 0.11 28.35
C GLU A 120 4.58 1.35 29.02
N ASP A 121 4.80 2.41 28.25
CA ASP A 121 5.42 3.63 28.74
C ASP A 121 4.47 4.36 29.70
N ILE A 122 3.16 4.34 29.43
CA ILE A 122 2.12 4.84 30.35
C ILE A 122 2.19 4.10 31.70
N VAL A 123 2.33 2.77 31.68
CA VAL A 123 2.41 1.97 32.92
C VAL A 123 3.67 2.31 33.70
N ARG A 124 4.84 2.37 33.04
CA ARG A 124 6.10 2.73 33.69
C ARG A 124 6.05 4.15 34.28
N ALA A 125 5.54 5.12 33.52
CA ALA A 125 5.41 6.51 33.96
C ALA A 125 4.47 6.65 35.17
N ARG A 126 3.38 5.89 35.22
CA ARG A 126 2.47 5.84 36.38
C ARG A 126 3.10 5.18 37.61
N ALA A 127 3.96 4.17 37.40
CA ALA A 127 4.65 3.47 38.48
C ALA A 127 5.84 4.28 39.04
N THR A 128 6.40 5.22 38.29
CA THR A 128 7.46 6.10 38.77
C THR A 128 6.92 7.20 39.69
N GLU A 129 7.25 7.11 40.96
CA GLU A 129 7.01 8.19 41.93
C GLU A 129 8.18 9.19 41.89
N PHE A 130 7.91 10.44 41.52
CA PHE A 130 8.88 11.51 41.69
C PHE A 130 8.89 11.93 43.17
N ALA A 131 10.08 12.12 43.75
CA ALA A 131 10.26 12.62 45.11
C ALA A 131 9.77 14.08 45.25
N ALA A 132 8.46 14.27 45.24
CA ALA A 132 7.78 15.53 45.45
C ALA A 132 7.66 15.88 46.95
N GLY A 133 7.94 14.91 47.83
CA GLY A 133 7.76 15.03 49.29
C GLY A 133 8.95 15.54 50.09
N THR A 134 10.15 15.74 49.51
CA THR A 134 11.27 16.33 50.27
C THR A 134 11.01 17.81 50.46
N SER A 135 11.11 18.32 51.70
CA SER A 135 10.87 19.73 51.99
C SER A 135 11.73 20.62 51.08
N LEU A 136 11.19 21.77 50.68
CA LEU A 136 11.91 22.72 49.82
C LEU A 136 13.27 23.11 50.44
N ALA A 137 13.35 23.12 51.77
CA ALA A 137 14.57 23.33 52.54
C ALA A 137 15.61 22.20 52.36
N GLU A 138 15.21 20.93 52.49
CA GLU A 138 16.09 19.78 52.24
C GLU A 138 16.57 19.72 50.80
N ARG A 139 15.70 20.03 49.83
CA ARG A 139 16.09 20.11 48.40
C ARG A 139 17.14 21.19 48.16
N LYS A 140 16.99 22.36 48.81
CA LYS A 140 17.98 23.45 48.76
C LYS A 140 19.30 23.03 49.42
N ARG A 141 19.25 22.36 50.58
CA ARG A 141 20.43 21.86 51.30
C ARG A 141 21.21 20.85 50.45
N ARG A 142 20.54 19.80 49.93
CA ARG A 142 21.16 18.79 49.07
C ARG A 142 21.76 19.41 47.80
N ARG A 143 21.09 20.40 47.20
CA ARG A 143 21.63 21.12 46.03
C ARG A 143 22.88 21.92 46.37
N ARG A 144 22.99 22.50 47.57
CA ARG A 144 24.23 23.18 48.01
C ARG A 144 25.35 22.19 48.23
N GLU A 145 25.07 21.08 48.91
CA GLU A 145 26.04 20.01 49.17
C GLU A 145 26.62 19.44 47.87
N ILE A 146 25.78 19.15 46.87
CA ILE A 146 26.23 18.66 45.55
C ILE A 146 27.09 19.70 44.82
N LYS A 147 26.75 20.99 44.91
CA LYS A 147 27.55 22.06 44.27
C LYS A 147 28.91 22.28 44.93
N SER A 148 29.02 22.00 46.23
CA SER A 148 30.29 22.09 46.96
C SER A 148 31.13 20.81 46.87
N GLN A 149 30.54 19.70 46.43
CA GLN A 149 31.27 18.46 46.24
C GLN A 149 32.11 18.52 44.96
N SER A 150 33.34 18.00 45.05
CA SER A 150 34.19 17.82 43.88
C SER A 150 33.55 16.82 42.91
N VAL A 151 33.50 17.18 41.63
CA VAL A 151 32.98 16.34 40.53
C VAL A 151 33.90 15.13 40.31
N PHE A 152 35.16 15.26 40.66
CA PHE A 152 36.13 14.18 40.73
C PHE A 152 36.29 13.85 42.20
N GLY A 153 35.56 12.83 42.69
CA GLY A 153 35.56 12.51 44.12
C GLY A 153 36.98 12.37 44.66
N ASP A 154 37.31 13.15 45.69
CA ASP A 154 38.55 12.96 46.44
C ASP A 154 38.50 11.56 47.07
N GLY A 155 39.60 10.81 46.89
CA GLY A 155 39.61 9.36 46.95
C GLY A 155 39.03 8.70 48.22
N SER A 156 38.44 7.54 47.97
CA SER A 156 38.10 6.46 48.91
C SER A 156 36.87 6.66 49.82
N LYS A 157 35.70 6.19 49.34
CA LYS A 157 34.93 5.09 49.95
C LYS A 157 34.11 4.42 48.86
N MET A 158 34.49 3.20 48.49
CA MET A 158 33.67 2.34 47.63
C MET A 158 32.35 2.04 48.34
N ALA A 159 31.26 2.69 47.93
CA ALA A 159 29.93 2.21 48.24
C ALA A 159 29.71 0.90 47.48
N LYS A 160 29.36 -0.18 48.20
CA LYS A 160 29.05 -1.48 47.60
C LYS A 160 27.87 -1.32 46.64
N VAL A 161 28.15 -1.31 45.34
CA VAL A 161 27.13 -1.53 44.31
C VAL A 161 26.76 -3.00 44.38
N THR A 162 25.62 -3.32 44.96
CA THR A 162 24.97 -4.62 44.79
C THR A 162 24.52 -4.73 43.34
N VAL A 163 25.36 -5.38 42.53
CA VAL A 163 25.02 -5.81 41.18
C VAL A 163 23.90 -6.85 41.29
N LEU A 164 22.68 -6.46 40.94
CA LEU A 164 21.63 -7.42 40.60
C LEU A 164 22.09 -8.15 39.34
N LYS A 165 22.41 -9.44 39.49
CA LYS A 165 22.70 -10.35 38.38
C LYS A 165 21.48 -10.44 37.48
N THR A 166 21.57 -9.88 36.27
CA THR A 166 20.80 -10.36 35.12
C THR A 166 21.79 -10.85 34.08
N GLY A 167 22.09 -12.15 34.16
CA GLY A 167 22.81 -12.85 33.12
C GLY A 167 21.88 -13.10 31.94
N ALA A 168 22.19 -12.49 30.80
CA ALA A 168 21.88 -13.03 29.48
C ALA A 168 22.98 -12.55 28.53
N LYS A 169 23.89 -13.48 28.20
CA LYS A 169 24.90 -13.29 27.16
C LYS A 169 24.18 -13.07 25.83
N LEU A 170 24.58 -12.05 25.08
CA LEU A 170 24.38 -12.02 23.64
C LEU A 170 25.73 -11.66 23.02
N ASP A 171 26.31 -12.67 22.36
CA ASP A 171 27.51 -12.55 21.55
C ASP A 171 27.28 -11.54 20.41
N GLY A 172 28.30 -10.73 20.16
CA GLY A 172 28.29 -9.73 19.11
C GLY A 172 28.52 -10.35 17.73
N SER A 173 27.67 -9.97 16.77
CA SER A 173 28.09 -9.66 15.39
C SER A 173 27.00 -8.84 14.69
N ILE A 174 27.14 -7.52 14.67
CA ILE A 174 26.30 -6.64 13.83
C ILE A 174 27.21 -5.66 13.09
N PHE A 175 28.06 -6.19 12.21
CA PHE A 175 28.67 -5.40 11.14
C PHE A 175 28.94 -6.29 9.93
N SER A 176 27.89 -6.58 9.17
CA SER A 176 28.00 -6.94 7.76
C SER A 176 27.13 -5.99 6.96
N ARG A 177 27.78 -5.09 6.22
CA ARG A 177 27.15 -4.16 5.28
C ARG A 177 26.39 -4.95 4.21
N GLY A 178 25.06 -4.81 4.20
CA GLY A 178 24.18 -5.35 3.16
C GLY A 178 23.79 -4.24 2.17
N ARG A 179 24.20 -4.44 0.92
CA ARG A 179 23.99 -3.61 -0.26
C ARG A 179 22.48 -3.40 -0.53
N HIS A 180 22.05 -2.16 -0.74
CA HIS A 180 20.72 -1.85 -1.26
C HIS A 180 20.66 -2.17 -2.76
N GLU A 181 19.88 -3.18 -3.14
CA GLU A 181 19.37 -3.31 -4.51
C GLU A 181 17.92 -2.81 -4.58
N ARG A 182 17.66 -1.95 -5.55
CA ARG A 182 16.32 -1.44 -5.88
C ARG A 182 15.59 -2.52 -6.68
N SER A 183 14.60 -3.16 -6.09
CA SER A 183 13.67 -4.02 -6.83
C SER A 183 12.48 -3.18 -7.32
N THR A 184 12.35 -3.09 -8.63
CA THR A 184 11.17 -2.64 -9.36
C THR A 184 9.98 -3.56 -9.07
N GLY A 185 8.78 -2.98 -8.99
CA GLY A 185 7.57 -3.62 -8.48
C GLY A 185 7.12 -4.88 -9.22
N GLY A 186 6.62 -5.84 -8.44
CA GLY A 186 5.78 -6.94 -8.87
C GLY A 186 4.57 -7.02 -7.94
N ALA A 187 3.38 -6.74 -8.47
CA ALA A 187 2.14 -6.80 -7.72
C ALA A 187 1.71 -8.27 -7.53
N SER A 188 1.84 -8.80 -6.31
CA SER A 188 1.26 -10.09 -5.93
C SER A 188 -0.21 -9.92 -5.51
N SER A 189 -1.11 -10.60 -6.21
CA SER A 189 -2.57 -10.56 -6.09
C SER A 189 -3.16 -11.17 -4.80
N GLY A 190 -2.40 -11.24 -3.70
CA GLY A 190 -2.82 -11.85 -2.42
C GLY A 190 -3.07 -10.85 -1.27
N SER A 191 -2.82 -9.55 -1.48
CA SER A 191 -2.85 -8.53 -0.42
C SER A 191 -4.24 -7.91 -0.17
N VAL A 192 -5.11 -7.93 -1.18
CA VAL A 192 -6.40 -7.22 -1.15
C VAL A 192 -7.38 -7.81 -0.11
N ASP A 193 -7.31 -9.12 0.13
CA ASP A 193 -8.24 -9.80 1.06
C ASP A 193 -7.90 -9.55 2.54
N GLN A 194 -6.63 -9.34 2.89
CA GLN A 194 -6.23 -9.07 4.27
C GLN A 194 -6.63 -7.66 4.72
N HIS A 195 -6.57 -6.67 3.82
CA HIS A 195 -6.99 -5.30 4.12
C HIS A 195 -8.52 -5.16 4.26
N ARG A 196 -9.29 -6.07 3.65
CA ARG A 196 -10.76 -6.07 3.70
C ARG A 196 -11.30 -6.50 5.07
N GLN A 197 -10.62 -7.42 5.75
CA GLN A 197 -11.00 -7.93 7.08
C GLN A 197 -10.85 -6.87 8.19
N LEU A 198 -9.84 -5.98 8.10
CA LEU A 198 -9.63 -4.89 9.06
C LEU A 198 -10.68 -3.77 8.96
N LEU A 199 -11.40 -3.67 7.83
CA LEU A 199 -12.42 -2.64 7.61
C LEU A 199 -13.85 -3.09 7.97
N GLY A 200 -14.04 -4.31 8.46
CA GLY A 200 -15.34 -4.81 8.95
C GLY A 200 -16.41 -4.95 7.88
N ILE A 201 -16.02 -5.06 6.61
CA ILE A 201 -16.95 -5.24 5.48
C ILE A 201 -17.22 -6.75 5.35
N LYS A 202 -18.36 -7.22 5.88
CA LYS A 202 -18.78 -8.62 5.77
C LYS A 202 -19.12 -8.92 4.30
N THR A 203 -18.40 -9.86 3.68
CA THR A 203 -18.80 -10.44 2.41
C THR A 203 -19.98 -11.38 2.65
N SER A 204 -21.11 -11.15 2.00
CA SER A 204 -22.24 -12.09 2.02
C SER A 204 -21.88 -13.30 1.15
N SER A 205 -21.37 -14.37 1.77
CA SER A 205 -21.23 -15.67 1.10
C SER A 205 -22.62 -16.32 0.99
N SER A 206 -23.22 -16.32 -0.20
CA SER A 206 -24.44 -17.09 -0.45
C SER A 206 -24.08 -18.55 -0.73
N SER A 207 -24.21 -19.40 0.29
CA SER A 207 -24.15 -20.85 0.13
C SER A 207 -25.44 -21.34 -0.55
N LYS A 208 -25.38 -21.67 -1.84
CA LYS A 208 -26.45 -22.43 -2.50
C LYS A 208 -26.39 -23.89 -2.03
N THR A 209 -27.37 -24.30 -1.24
CA THR A 209 -27.63 -25.70 -0.91
C THR A 209 -28.25 -26.40 -2.11
N SER A 210 -27.58 -27.45 -2.60
CA SER A 210 -28.15 -28.40 -3.56
C SER A 210 -29.17 -29.28 -2.84
N LYS A 211 -30.44 -29.24 -3.25
CA LYS A 211 -31.43 -30.24 -2.88
C LYS A 211 -31.52 -31.24 -4.03
N SER A 212 -31.25 -32.51 -3.69
CA SER A 212 -31.46 -33.72 -4.49
C SER A 212 -32.92 -33.94 -4.83
#